data_AF-A0A969MVP7-F1
#
_entry.id   AF-A0A969MVP7-F1
#
_cell.length_a   1.000
_cell.length_b   1.000
_cell.length_c   1.000
_cell.angle_alpha   90.00
_cell.angle_beta   90.00
_cell.angle_gamma   90.00
#
_symmetry.space_group_name_H-M   'P 1'
#
loop_
_entity.id
_entity.type
_entity.pdbx_description
1 polymer ?
#
loop_
_entity_poly.entity_id
_entity_poly.type
_entity_poly.pdbx_seq_one_letter_code
_entity_poly.pdbx_strand_id
1 'polypeptide(L)'
;MKHKHRLEFDQWVAIGQTILGFGLLLVLLLPLIYVIWISFTPGELLQPPVGQWSLRWYHRFFSSPQWIQGLINSFWVAGMTVVVSLLTGGGVALAVTRYHFRGAQLLSGAVL
;
A
#
# COMPACT_ATOMS: atom_id res chain seq x y z
N MET A 1 5.05 -44.76 -8.87
CA MET A 1 5.05 -43.98 -10.14
C MET A 1 4.02 -42.83 -10.19
N LYS A 2 2.87 -42.89 -9.48
CA LYS A 2 1.84 -41.80 -9.44
C LYS A 2 2.27 -40.47 -8.80
N HIS A 3 3.34 -40.45 -7.99
CA HIS A 3 3.73 -39.27 -7.21
C HIS A 3 4.43 -38.17 -8.05
N LYS A 4 5.10 -38.54 -9.14
CA LYS A 4 5.87 -37.60 -9.99
C LYS A 4 4.99 -36.71 -10.85
N HIS A 5 3.84 -37.22 -11.31
CA HIS A 5 2.92 -36.46 -12.15
C HIS A 5 2.12 -35.38 -11.42
N ARG A 6 1.88 -35.54 -10.10
CA ARG A 6 1.22 -34.51 -9.28
C ARG A 6 2.14 -33.31 -9.06
N LEU A 7 3.43 -33.54 -8.85
CA LEU A 7 4.43 -32.50 -8.63
C LEU A 7 4.57 -31.55 -9.84
N GLU A 8 4.58 -32.09 -11.06
CA GLU A 8 4.60 -31.27 -12.29
C GLU A 8 3.33 -30.42 -12.42
N PHE A 9 2.16 -30.99 -12.15
CA PHE A 9 0.89 -30.27 -12.21
C PHE A 9 0.83 -29.13 -11.18
N ASP A 10 1.24 -29.38 -9.94
CA ASP A 10 1.29 -28.37 -8.89
C ASP A 10 2.27 -27.23 -9.22
N GLN A 11 3.38 -27.53 -9.91
CA GLN A 11 4.33 -26.53 -10.40
C GLN A 11 3.71 -25.62 -11.47
N TRP A 12 2.98 -26.17 -12.44
CA TRP A 12 2.28 -25.37 -13.45
C TRP A 12 1.21 -24.46 -12.83
N VAL A 13 0.50 -24.94 -11.82
CA VAL A 13 -0.48 -24.14 -11.07
C VAL A 13 0.21 -23.00 -10.32
N ALA A 14 1.33 -23.28 -9.63
CA ALA A 14 2.09 -22.26 -8.90
C ALA A 14 2.67 -21.18 -9.84
N ILE A 15 3.17 -21.57 -11.01
CA ILE A 15 3.63 -20.62 -12.04
C ILE A 15 2.46 -19.75 -12.50
N GLY A 16 1.31 -20.36 -12.80
CA GLY A 16 0.10 -19.63 -13.20
C GLY A 16 -0.36 -18.61 -12.15
N GLN A 17 -0.38 -18.99 -10.87
CA GLN A 17 -0.73 -18.10 -9.76
C GLN A 17 0.28 -16.95 -9.61
N THR A 18 1.57 -17.22 -9.77
CA THR A 18 2.62 -16.19 -9.67
C THR A 18 2.49 -15.17 -10.81
N ILE A 19 2.28 -15.64 -12.04
CA ILE A 19 2.09 -14.78 -13.21
C ILE A 19 0.83 -13.92 -13.04
N LEU A 20 -0.28 -14.52 -12.61
CA LEU A 20 -1.53 -13.79 -12.40
C LEU A 20 -1.39 -12.75 -11.29
N GLY A 21 -0.75 -13.11 -10.17
CA GLY A 21 -0.48 -12.19 -9.07
C GLY A 21 0.38 -11.01 -9.51
N PHE A 22 1.46 -11.27 -10.25
CA PHE A 22 2.32 -10.20 -10.78
C PHE A 22 1.62 -9.34 -11.83
N GLY A 23 0.82 -9.95 -12.71
CA GLY A 23 0.01 -9.24 -13.69
C GLY A 23 -1.00 -8.30 -13.04
N LEU A 24 -1.67 -8.74 -11.98
CA LEU A 24 -2.60 -7.89 -11.23
C LEU A 24 -1.89 -6.72 -10.56
N LEU A 25 -0.72 -6.95 -9.95
CA LEU A 25 0.10 -5.89 -9.37
C LEU A 25 0.52 -4.86 -10.43
N LEU A 26 0.94 -5.31 -11.62
CA LEU A 26 1.27 -4.41 -12.72
C LEU A 26 0.07 -3.57 -13.15
N VAL A 27 -1.11 -4.18 -13.30
CA VAL A 27 -2.34 -3.45 -13.65
C VAL A 27 -2.68 -2.40 -12.58
N LEU A 28 -2.47 -2.71 -11.30
CA LEU A 28 -2.69 -1.78 -10.20
C LEU A 28 -1.67 -0.62 -10.19
N LEU A 29 -0.42 -0.89 -10.56
CA LEU A 29 0.66 0.10 -10.61
C LEU A 29 0.66 0.95 -11.88
N LEU A 30 0.11 0.45 -12.99
CA LEU A 30 0.06 1.14 -14.28
C LEU A 30 -0.53 2.57 -14.18
N PRO A 31 -1.66 2.82 -13.49
CA PRO A 31 -2.17 4.18 -13.32
C PRO A 31 -1.22 5.08 -12.49
N LEU A 32 -0.51 4.54 -11.49
CA LEU A 32 0.49 5.31 -10.75
C LEU A 32 1.67 5.71 -11.65
N ILE A 33 2.17 4.78 -12.45
CA ILE A 33 3.25 5.04 -13.41
C ILE A 33 2.82 6.12 -14.41
N TYR A 34 1.57 6.04 -14.89
CA TYR A 34 1.01 7.02 -15.81
C TYR A 34 0.91 8.42 -15.19
N VAL A 35 0.45 8.52 -13.94
CA VAL A 35 0.39 9.80 -13.20
C VAL A 35 1.79 10.39 -12.99
N ILE A 36 2.77 9.55 -12.62
CA ILE A 36 4.17 9.97 -12.49
C ILE A 36 4.68 10.51 -13.84
N TRP A 37 4.39 9.82 -14.94
CA TRP A 37 4.82 10.27 -16.26
C TRP A 37 4.22 11.63 -16.66
N ILE A 38 2.91 11.84 -16.43
CA ILE A 38 2.25 13.14 -16.70
C ILE A 38 2.73 14.26 -15.79
N SER A 39 3.19 13.95 -14.56
CA SER A 39 3.68 14.97 -13.64
C SER A 39 4.89 15.75 -14.18
N PHE A 40 5.59 15.18 -15.18
CA PHE A 40 6.72 15.82 -15.86
C PHE A 40 6.31 16.74 -17.03
N THR A 41 5.02 17.00 -17.23
CA THR A 41 4.54 17.86 -18.32
C THR A 41 4.72 19.35 -18.02
N PRO A 42 5.28 20.15 -18.96
CA PRO A 42 5.46 21.60 -18.79
C PRO A 42 4.16 22.41 -18.91
N GLY A 43 3.20 21.92 -19.71
CA GLY A 43 1.93 22.56 -20.00
C GLY A 43 0.93 22.56 -18.83
N GLU A 44 -0.09 23.40 -18.93
CA GLU A 44 -1.20 23.45 -17.95
C GLU A 44 -2.27 22.38 -18.23
N LEU A 45 -2.27 21.83 -19.43
CA LEU A 45 -3.11 20.69 -19.81
C LEU A 45 -2.41 19.39 -19.38
N LEU A 46 -3.18 18.46 -18.81
CA LEU A 46 -2.75 17.09 -18.47
C LEU A 46 -2.53 16.26 -19.74
N GLN A 47 -1.54 16.65 -20.53
CA GLN A 47 -1.11 15.94 -21.74
C GLN A 47 0.24 15.28 -21.47
N PRO A 48 0.56 14.15 -22.10
CA PRO A 48 1.87 13.53 -21.96
C PRO A 48 3.01 14.48 -22.37
N PRO A 49 4.17 14.45 -21.70
CA PRO A 49 5.30 15.29 -22.04
C PRO A 49 5.90 14.85 -23.39
N VAL A 50 5.51 15.53 -24.48
CA VAL A 50 6.10 15.32 -25.81
C VAL A 50 7.31 16.25 -25.99
N GLY A 51 8.51 15.69 -26.01
CA GLY A 51 9.77 16.40 -26.31
C GLY A 51 10.38 17.24 -25.18
N GLN A 52 9.60 17.71 -24.20
CA GLN A 52 10.11 18.50 -23.08
C GLN A 52 9.63 17.96 -21.74
N TRP A 53 10.55 17.89 -20.77
CA TRP A 53 10.30 17.44 -19.40
C TRP A 53 10.40 18.63 -18.45
N SER A 54 9.54 18.69 -17.43
CA SER A 54 9.49 19.79 -16.48
C SER A 54 9.21 19.32 -15.06
N LEU A 55 9.86 19.94 -14.08
CA LEU A 55 9.60 19.74 -12.65
C LEU A 55 8.72 20.85 -12.05
N ARG A 56 8.04 21.65 -12.89
CA ARG A 56 7.25 22.82 -12.48
C ARG A 56 6.21 22.47 -11.40
N TRP A 57 5.53 21.34 -11.52
CA TRP A 57 4.51 20.90 -10.58
C TRP A 57 5.09 20.52 -9.21
N TYR A 58 6.26 19.88 -9.20
CA TYR A 58 7.00 19.64 -7.96
C TYR A 58 7.42 20.95 -7.30
N HIS A 59 7.96 21.90 -8.07
CA HIS A 59 8.31 23.22 -7.54
C HIS A 59 7.09 23.96 -6.98
N ARG A 60 5.94 23.93 -7.68
CA ARG A 60 4.68 24.52 -7.21
C ARG A 60 4.19 23.88 -5.91
N PHE A 61 4.30 22.56 -5.78
CA PHE A 61 3.96 21.84 -4.55
C PHE A 61 4.81 22.32 -3.37
N PHE A 62 6.14 22.33 -3.53
CA PHE A 62 7.05 22.73 -2.44
C PHE A 62 7.03 24.24 -2.14
N SER A 63 6.62 25.08 -3.09
CA SER A 63 6.52 26.53 -2.89
C SER A 63 5.19 26.97 -2.28
N SER A 64 4.19 26.10 -2.23
CA SER A 64 2.87 26.44 -1.69
C SER A 64 2.76 26.05 -0.21
N PRO A 65 2.57 27.03 0.69
CA PRO A 65 2.40 26.75 2.11
C PRO A 65 1.20 25.85 2.39
N GLN A 66 0.13 25.94 1.60
CA GLN A 66 -1.07 25.13 1.77
C GLN A 66 -0.79 23.64 1.54
N TRP A 67 -0.07 23.31 0.46
CA TRP A 67 0.30 21.93 0.15
C TRP A 67 1.24 21.33 1.20
N ILE A 68 2.24 22.11 1.64
CA ILE A 68 3.19 21.66 2.67
C ILE A 68 2.52 21.49 4.04
N GLN A 69 1.64 22.40 4.44
CA GLN A 69 0.88 22.24 5.68
C GLN A 69 -0.02 20.99 5.63
N GLY A 70 -0.68 20.74 4.50
CA GLY A 70 -1.46 19.51 4.29
C GLY A 70 -0.62 18.24 4.41
N LEU A 71 0.59 18.24 3.84
CA LEU A 71 1.55 17.14 3.96
C LEU A 71 1.95 16.89 5.43
N ILE A 72 2.34 17.95 6.14
CA ILE A 72 2.76 17.88 7.55
C ILE A 72 1.61 17.39 8.44
N ASN A 73 0.41 17.91 8.23
CA ASN A 73 -0.79 17.48 8.98
C ASN A 73 -1.06 15.99 8.76
N SER A 74 -0.91 15.51 7.52
CA SER A 74 -1.09 14.09 7.21
C SER A 74 -0.07 13.20 7.93
N PHE A 75 1.20 13.62 8.00
CA PHE A 75 2.22 12.91 8.77
C PHE A 75 1.92 12.90 10.27
N TRP A 76 1.46 14.01 10.84
CA TRP A 76 1.05 14.07 12.25
C TRP A 76 -0.10 13.12 12.55
N VAL A 77 -1.16 13.16 11.74
CA VAL A 77 -2.33 12.28 11.92
C VAL A 77 -1.94 10.82 11.75
N ALA A 78 -1.18 10.48 10.71
CA ALA A 78 -0.71 9.12 10.48
C ALA A 78 0.17 8.62 11.63
N GLY A 79 1.12 9.43 12.10
CA GLY A 79 2.01 9.08 13.22
C GLY A 79 1.23 8.80 14.51
N MET A 80 0.30 9.69 14.87
CA MET A 80 -0.55 9.50 16.05
C MET A 80 -1.43 8.25 15.91
N THR A 81 -1.98 8.03 14.72
CA THR A 81 -2.81 6.85 14.44
C THR A 81 -2.00 5.56 14.60
N VAL A 82 -0.77 5.51 14.08
CA VAL A 82 0.12 4.36 14.21
C VAL A 82 0.44 4.07 15.67
N VAL A 83 0.81 5.10 16.45
CA VAL A 83 1.13 4.94 17.87
C VAL A 83 -0.07 4.40 18.64
N VAL A 84 -1.23 5.04 18.50
CA VAL A 84 -2.45 4.60 19.19
C VAL A 84 -2.83 3.18 18.76
N SER A 85 -2.78 2.87 17.47
CA SER A 85 -3.13 1.55 16.95
C SER A 85 -2.18 0.46 17.43
N LEU A 86 -0.87 0.72 17.49
CA LEU A 86 0.11 -0.23 18.01
C LEU A 86 -0.05 -0.46 19.51
N LEU A 87 -0.26 0.60 20.29
CA LEU A 87 -0.45 0.48 21.74
C LEU A 87 -1.73 -0.28 22.08
N THR A 88 -2.83 0.06 21.41
CA THR A 88 -4.14 -0.58 21.65
C THR A 88 -4.21 -1.97 21.05
N GLY A 89 -3.96 -2.12 19.75
CA GLY A 89 -4.00 -3.41 19.05
C GLY A 89 -2.93 -4.38 19.56
N GLY A 90 -1.68 -3.91 19.69
CA GLY A 90 -0.59 -4.71 20.25
C GLY A 90 -0.82 -5.06 21.73
N GLY A 91 -1.32 -4.11 22.52
CA GLY A 91 -1.68 -4.34 23.92
C GLY A 91 -2.78 -5.40 24.08
N VAL A 92 -3.84 -5.32 23.28
CA VAL A 92 -4.92 -6.32 23.27
C VAL A 92 -4.41 -7.69 22.82
N ALA A 93 -3.61 -7.76 21.76
CA ALA A 93 -3.01 -9.01 21.30
C ALA A 93 -2.15 -9.67 22.38
N LEU A 94 -1.32 -8.89 23.08
CA LEU A 94 -0.50 -9.38 24.20
C LEU A 94 -1.37 -9.82 25.40
N ALA A 95 -2.41 -9.06 25.72
CA ALA A 95 -3.30 -9.38 26.83
C ALA A 95 -4.05 -10.69 26.60
N VAL A 96 -4.63 -10.87 25.41
CA VAL A 96 -5.37 -12.08 25.02
C VAL A 96 -4.47 -13.31 24.95
N THR A 97 -3.23 -13.17 24.47
CA THR A 97 -2.31 -14.31 24.33
C THR A 97 -1.67 -14.76 25.64
N ARG A 98 -1.43 -13.83 26.57
CA ARG A 98 -0.71 -14.13 27.83
C ARG A 98 -1.61 -14.28 29.05
N TYR A 99 -2.82 -13.72 29.06
CA TYR A 99 -3.71 -13.77 30.22
C TYR A 99 -5.01 -14.51 29.91
N HIS A 100 -5.39 -15.44 30.78
CA HIS A 100 -6.68 -16.13 30.72
C HIS A 100 -7.72 -15.35 31.55
N PHE A 101 -8.49 -14.47 30.90
CA PHE A 101 -9.58 -13.72 31.53
C PHE A 101 -10.93 -14.01 30.84
N ARG A 102 -12.04 -13.89 31.58
CA ARG A 102 -13.39 -14.31 31.13
C ARG A 102 -13.89 -13.59 29.86
N GLY A 103 -13.41 -12.38 29.58
CA GLY A 103 -13.75 -11.61 28.37
C GLY A 103 -12.83 -11.86 27.17
N ALA A 104 -11.79 -12.69 27.32
CA ALA A 104 -10.77 -12.88 26.28
C ALA A 104 -11.36 -13.45 24.99
N GLN A 105 -12.32 -14.38 25.06
CA GLN A 105 -12.95 -14.98 23.88
C GLN A 105 -13.77 -13.97 23.06
N LEU A 106 -14.43 -13.00 23.72
CA LEU A 106 -15.16 -11.93 23.02
C LEU A 106 -14.19 -10.96 22.33
N LEU A 107 -13.07 -10.61 22.98
CA LEU A 107 -12.04 -9.77 22.38
C LEU A 107 -11.29 -10.48 21.24
N SER A 108 -10.97 -11.77 21.39
CA SER A 108 -10.38 -12.57 20.30
C SER A 108 -11.28 -12.63 19.08
N GLY A 109 -12.59 -12.78 19.28
CA GLY A 109 -13.56 -12.80 18.18
C GLY A 109 -13.84 -11.43 17.55
N ALA A 110 -13.58 -10.34 18.26
CA ALA A 110 -13.72 -8.97 17.71
C ALA A 110 -12.45 -8.48 16.99
N VAL A 111 -11.30 -9.09 17.26
CA VAL A 111 -10.00 -8.74 16.66
C VAL A 111 -9.67 -9.57 15.41
N LEU A 112 -10.30 -10.73 15.23
CA LEU A 112 -10.21 -11.60 14.05
C LEU A 112 -11.31 -11.30 13.03
#